data_AF-A0A2T3ZMP2-F1
#
_entry.id   AF-A0A2T3ZMP2-F1
#
_cell.length_a   1.000
_cell.length_b   1.000
_cell.length_c   1.000
_cell.angle_alpha   90.00
_cell.angle_beta   90.00
_cell.angle_gamma   90.00
#
_symmetry.space_group_name_H-M   'P 1'
#
loop_
_entity.id
_entity.type
_entity.pdbx_description
1 polymer ?
#
loop_
_entity_poly.entity_id
_entity_poly.type
_entity_poly.pdbx_seq_one_letter_code
_entity_poly.pdbx_strand_id
1 'polypeptide(L)'
;MTGTGVWRLRWNKAIAGGAGYLLVAAICLTSELLIWGLSRTLASARLEFFSTIVGMLLVFAVSTASWAIWKKTDAFYRRWLKARVDFINAHLGAGFSVPMIMLDQDEMLNGGEVGRVIGSFIATNIVSWMTVFFFSVVALSGITKLVPPETSRKGSFSSEKSIAPSSSFDEEISSADFEDVQNQPATQTQSRPSCSRIADSERQTGQNGQTAPSCNDDYESSTWSFLSRHYPILLSLTLVFTIGLPLAVAAHEERPLDGFILWFIWISSVRSQRAFKHSQFCSFSLPLKRGLATMMNPVLVTTLLMTGYTRAKASVLGSNGLTRTLKTFSGGTPLYAIWISAVNGVRIPNNPTGWFGAGDTALSILECGILVWGFKLSECRLQIFSIAGLLSIILCTIAAAGNVFISVIASRAIGLHESEALSFAARSTTLALAKPATEAIGGNSPVNAMLVVSNGILGQLLYPFILEKLGVSSHEDDETTTVPTTTHETMITNERSPIQPPLNGHLISLDTNRAISFFPKSWHQTASTTDSPVTVAAGIAIGINGAAMGVSYLYETRSRAAPYAALSMMVFGVMTVVFTTVEPFKSILISLASR
;
A
#
# COMPACT_ATOMS: atom_id res chain seq x y z
N MET A 1 -5.54 46.99 4.36
CA MET A 1 -6.41 46.16 5.23
C MET A 1 -6.66 44.77 4.59
N THR A 2 -5.61 44.06 4.17
CA THR A 2 -5.70 42.77 3.43
C THR A 2 -5.22 41.56 4.25
N GLY A 3 -4.61 41.76 5.42
CA GLY A 3 -4.04 40.67 6.23
C GLY A 3 -5.05 39.83 7.03
N THR A 4 -6.21 40.38 7.42
CA THR A 4 -7.18 39.69 8.30
C THR A 4 -7.94 38.56 7.60
N GLY A 5 -8.10 38.61 6.28
CA GLY A 5 -8.74 37.55 5.49
C GLY A 5 -7.86 36.30 5.37
N VAL A 6 -6.56 36.49 5.17
CA VAL A 6 -5.59 35.39 4.97
C VAL A 6 -5.43 34.57 6.25
N TRP A 7 -5.31 35.22 7.42
CA TRP A 7 -5.21 34.52 8.70
C TRP A 7 -6.48 33.76 9.06
N ARG A 8 -7.66 34.31 8.75
CA ARG A 8 -8.94 33.61 8.94
C ARG A 8 -9.05 32.37 8.04
N LEU A 9 -8.62 32.48 6.78
CA LEU A 9 -8.61 31.35 5.84
C LEU A 9 -7.63 30.26 6.31
N ARG A 10 -6.41 30.63 6.71
CA ARG A 10 -5.40 29.70 7.27
C ARG A 10 -5.89 29.02 8.55
N TRP A 11 -6.54 29.76 9.44
CA TRP A 11 -7.13 29.24 10.67
C TRP A 11 -8.27 28.26 10.39
N ASN A 12 -9.17 28.59 9.46
CA ASN A 12 -10.24 27.67 9.06
C ASN A 12 -9.69 26.39 8.42
N LYS A 13 -8.64 26.50 7.60
CA LYS A 13 -7.94 25.35 7.02
C LYS A 13 -7.26 24.49 8.10
N ALA A 14 -6.63 25.11 9.10
CA ALA A 14 -6.06 24.39 10.25
C ALA A 14 -7.14 23.69 11.11
N ILE A 15 -8.30 24.32 11.33
CA ILE A 15 -9.42 23.71 12.05
C ILE A 15 -9.99 22.52 11.25
N ALA A 16 -10.20 22.67 9.95
CA ALA A 16 -10.65 21.58 9.08
C ALA A 16 -9.65 20.42 9.06
N GLY A 17 -8.36 20.76 9.04
CA GLY A 17 -7.23 19.87 9.28
C GLY A 17 -7.39 19.05 10.56
N GLY A 18 -7.50 19.75 11.69
CA GLY A 18 -7.63 19.18 13.03
C GLY A 18 -8.88 18.32 13.23
N ALA A 19 -10.05 18.80 12.77
CA ALA A 19 -11.30 18.03 12.77
C ALA A 19 -11.15 16.73 11.99
N GLY A 20 -10.36 16.79 10.92
CA GLY A 20 -10.05 15.63 10.11
C GLY A 20 -9.24 14.55 10.82
N TYR A 21 -8.21 14.94 11.59
CA TYR A 21 -7.45 14.01 12.43
C TYR A 21 -8.30 13.43 13.57
N LEU A 22 -9.20 14.23 14.14
CA LEU A 22 -10.13 13.76 15.16
C LEU A 22 -11.08 12.69 14.61
N LEU A 23 -11.55 12.86 13.36
CA LEU A 23 -12.35 11.84 12.69
C LEU A 23 -11.57 10.55 12.41
N VAL A 24 -10.28 10.64 12.04
CA VAL A 24 -9.41 9.45 11.91
C VAL A 24 -9.30 8.73 13.26
N ALA A 25 -9.06 9.47 14.35
CA ALA A 25 -9.00 8.89 15.69
C ALA A 25 -10.34 8.23 16.08
N ALA A 26 -11.48 8.86 15.74
CA ALA A 26 -12.80 8.28 15.98
C ALA A 26 -13.02 6.97 15.18
N ILE A 27 -12.55 6.89 13.95
CA ILE A 27 -12.60 5.65 13.14
C ILE A 27 -11.76 4.56 13.78
N CYS A 28 -10.53 4.87 14.21
CA CYS A 28 -9.67 3.91 14.92
C CYS A 28 -10.34 3.43 16.22
N LEU A 29 -10.84 4.34 17.05
CA LEU A 29 -11.53 3.98 18.31
C LEU A 29 -12.77 3.11 18.06
N THR A 30 -13.58 3.45 17.06
CA THR A 30 -14.77 2.65 16.69
C THR A 30 -14.36 1.26 16.19
N SER A 31 -13.26 1.19 15.43
CA SER A 31 -12.70 -0.09 14.94
C SER A 31 -12.22 -0.96 16.10
N GLU A 32 -11.49 -0.40 17.06
CA GLU A 32 -11.05 -1.12 18.26
C GLU A 32 -12.23 -1.60 19.12
N LEU A 33 -13.26 -0.76 19.30
CA LEU A 33 -14.48 -1.16 20.01
C LEU A 33 -15.19 -2.31 19.30
N LEU A 34 -15.22 -2.30 17.97
CA LEU A 34 -15.77 -3.41 17.18
C LEU A 34 -14.93 -4.68 17.34
N ILE A 35 -13.59 -4.58 17.30
CA ILE A 35 -12.67 -5.69 17.56
C ILE A 35 -12.88 -6.24 18.98
N TRP A 36 -13.07 -5.38 19.98
CA TRP A 36 -13.34 -5.82 21.35
C TRP A 36 -14.72 -6.49 21.51
N GLY A 37 -15.75 -5.98 20.84
CA GLY A 37 -17.06 -6.60 20.83
C GLY A 37 -17.04 -7.99 20.18
N LEU A 38 -16.35 -8.11 19.04
CA LEU A 38 -16.18 -9.36 18.32
C LEU A 38 -15.26 -10.34 19.07
N SER A 39 -14.21 -9.89 19.74
CA SER A 39 -13.34 -10.80 20.50
C SER A 39 -14.13 -11.46 21.64
N ARG A 40 -15.03 -10.72 22.30
CA ARG A 40 -15.93 -11.28 23.32
C ARG A 40 -16.91 -12.31 22.79
N THR A 41 -17.47 -12.11 21.60
CA THR A 41 -18.38 -13.10 21.01
C THR A 41 -17.62 -14.34 20.57
N LEU A 42 -16.43 -14.16 19.98
CA LEU A 42 -15.56 -15.26 19.55
C LEU A 42 -14.84 -15.98 20.70
N ALA A 43 -14.77 -15.39 21.90
CA ALA A 43 -14.22 -16.01 23.10
C ALA A 43 -14.91 -17.33 23.44
N SER A 44 -16.22 -17.42 23.21
CA SER A 44 -17.00 -18.65 23.40
C SER A 44 -16.47 -19.83 22.58
N ALA A 45 -15.86 -19.55 21.42
CA ALA A 45 -15.29 -20.53 20.50
C ALA A 45 -13.75 -20.63 20.58
N ARG A 46 -13.09 -19.89 21.49
CA ARG A 46 -11.62 -19.75 21.57
C ARG A 46 -10.99 -19.18 20.29
N LEU A 47 -11.72 -18.32 19.56
CA LEU A 47 -11.28 -17.71 18.31
C LEU A 47 -11.06 -16.19 18.45
N GLU A 48 -10.73 -15.70 19.64
CA GLU A 48 -10.61 -14.26 19.94
C GLU A 48 -9.66 -13.52 18.99
N PHE A 49 -8.57 -14.19 18.59
CA PHE A 49 -7.58 -13.67 17.64
C PHE A 49 -8.12 -13.42 16.22
N PHE A 50 -9.27 -14.00 15.86
CA PHE A 50 -9.91 -13.79 14.56
C PHE A 50 -10.77 -12.53 14.52
N SER A 51 -10.93 -11.82 15.62
CA SER A 51 -11.81 -10.68 15.74
C SER A 51 -11.60 -9.63 14.63
N THR A 52 -10.35 -9.27 14.33
CA THR A 52 -10.02 -8.29 13.29
C THR A 52 -10.40 -8.77 11.88
N ILE A 53 -10.26 -10.07 11.59
CA ILE A 53 -10.62 -10.69 10.30
C ILE A 53 -12.13 -10.70 10.12
N VAL A 54 -12.84 -11.16 11.16
CA VAL A 54 -14.30 -11.17 11.17
C VAL A 54 -14.84 -9.74 11.10
N GLY A 55 -14.17 -8.79 11.76
CA GLY A 55 -14.47 -7.37 11.67
C GLY A 55 -14.35 -6.82 10.25
N MET A 56 -13.25 -7.13 9.55
CA MET A 56 -13.09 -6.75 8.14
C MET A 56 -14.19 -7.35 7.24
N LEU A 57 -14.51 -8.64 7.39
CA LEU A 57 -15.59 -9.32 6.66
C LEU A 57 -16.95 -8.69 6.96
N LEU A 58 -17.21 -8.37 8.22
CA LEU A 58 -18.44 -7.72 8.67
C LEU A 58 -18.57 -6.32 8.07
N VAL A 59 -17.50 -5.51 8.11
CA VAL A 59 -17.48 -4.18 7.48
C VAL A 59 -17.72 -4.28 5.97
N PHE A 60 -17.09 -5.25 5.30
CA PHE A 60 -17.31 -5.51 3.88
C PHE A 60 -18.78 -5.87 3.59
N ALA A 61 -19.34 -6.82 4.34
CA ALA A 61 -20.72 -7.29 4.17
C ALA A 61 -21.73 -6.17 4.45
N VAL A 62 -21.56 -5.45 5.56
CA VAL A 62 -22.44 -4.33 5.96
C VAL A 62 -22.33 -3.18 4.97
N SER A 63 -21.13 -2.81 4.52
CA SER A 63 -20.94 -1.77 3.50
C SER A 63 -21.62 -2.14 2.17
N THR A 64 -21.43 -3.39 1.73
CA THR A 64 -22.02 -3.91 0.49
C THR A 64 -23.55 -3.98 0.57
N ALA A 65 -24.10 -4.47 1.69
CA ALA A 65 -25.54 -4.51 1.94
C ALA A 65 -26.15 -3.10 2.02
N SER A 66 -25.48 -2.19 2.73
CA SER A 66 -25.93 -0.79 2.88
C SER A 66 -25.93 -0.04 1.55
N TRP A 67 -25.01 -0.38 0.64
CA TRP A 67 -25.02 0.12 -0.72
C TRP A 67 -26.20 -0.43 -1.53
N ALA A 68 -26.48 -1.74 -1.43
CA ALA A 68 -27.58 -2.38 -2.14
C ALA A 68 -28.95 -1.83 -1.69
N ILE A 69 -29.09 -1.52 -0.40
CA ILE A 69 -30.32 -0.97 0.20
C ILE A 69 -30.44 0.54 -0.08
N TRP A 70 -29.34 1.30 -0.01
CA TRP A 70 -29.38 2.76 -0.11
C TRP A 70 -28.23 3.32 -0.96
N LYS A 71 -28.54 3.78 -2.18
CA LYS A 71 -27.54 4.39 -3.08
C LYS A 71 -26.86 5.64 -2.50
N LYS A 72 -27.50 6.36 -1.57
CA LYS A 72 -26.93 7.54 -0.88
C LYS A 72 -25.76 7.18 0.07
N THR A 73 -25.63 5.93 0.49
CA THR A 73 -24.52 5.46 1.34
C THR A 73 -23.17 5.61 0.63
N ASP A 74 -23.12 5.43 -0.70
CA ASP A 74 -21.88 5.60 -1.47
C ASP A 74 -21.39 7.06 -1.43
N ALA A 75 -22.32 8.02 -1.50
CA ALA A 75 -22.01 9.45 -1.39
C ALA A 75 -21.52 9.82 0.02
N PHE A 76 -22.12 9.24 1.06
CA PHE A 76 -21.66 9.41 2.44
C PHE A 76 -20.24 8.87 2.63
N TYR A 77 -19.98 7.64 2.17
CA TYR A 77 -18.67 7.01 2.24
C TYR A 77 -17.60 7.87 1.54
N ARG A 78 -17.86 8.31 0.30
CA ARG A 78 -16.91 9.13 -0.47
C ARG A 78 -16.59 10.45 0.20
N ARG A 79 -17.60 11.10 0.79
CA ARG A 79 -17.45 12.43 1.41
C ARG A 79 -16.73 12.37 2.75
N TRP A 80 -17.14 11.47 3.64
CA TRP A 80 -16.70 11.52 5.04
C TRP A 80 -15.65 10.49 5.39
N LEU A 81 -15.66 9.32 4.74
CA LEU A 81 -14.89 8.17 5.19
C LEU A 81 -13.69 7.87 4.29
N LYS A 82 -13.84 7.97 2.96
CA LYS A 82 -12.83 7.52 1.98
C LYS A 82 -11.44 8.13 2.23
N ALA A 83 -11.33 9.46 2.31
CA ALA A 83 -10.04 10.11 2.54
C ALA A 83 -9.37 9.71 3.86
N ARG A 84 -10.17 9.39 4.88
CA ARG A 84 -9.72 8.99 6.23
C ARG A 84 -9.23 7.55 6.25
N VAL A 85 -10.00 6.68 5.60
CA VAL A 85 -9.66 5.27 5.36
C VAL A 85 -8.36 5.18 4.55
N ASP A 86 -8.22 6.00 3.53
CA ASP A 86 -7.02 6.07 2.69
C ASP A 86 -5.81 6.55 3.49
N PHE A 87 -6.01 7.53 4.36
CA PHE A 87 -4.97 8.00 5.27
C PHE A 87 -4.50 6.88 6.22
N ILE A 88 -5.41 6.15 6.87
CA ILE A 88 -5.05 5.03 7.75
C ILE A 88 -4.27 3.98 6.97
N ASN A 89 -4.76 3.60 5.79
CA ASN A 89 -4.14 2.60 4.92
C ASN A 89 -2.72 3.00 4.47
N ALA A 90 -2.51 4.28 4.15
CA ALA A 90 -1.20 4.79 3.76
C ALA A 90 -0.15 4.74 4.88
N HIS A 91 -0.57 4.74 6.15
CA HIS A 91 0.33 4.76 7.31
C HIS A 91 0.42 3.41 8.04
N LEU A 92 -0.22 2.35 7.52
CA LEU A 92 -0.12 0.98 8.04
C LEU A 92 1.33 0.49 8.16
N GLY A 93 2.21 0.99 7.30
CA GLY A 93 3.64 0.72 7.28
C GLY A 93 4.35 0.86 8.63
N ALA A 94 3.91 1.80 9.48
CA ALA A 94 4.52 2.03 10.79
C ALA A 94 4.41 0.80 11.70
N GLY A 95 3.26 0.11 11.71
CA GLY A 95 3.03 -1.08 12.53
C GLY A 95 3.90 -2.27 12.11
N PHE A 96 4.28 -2.37 10.83
CA PHE A 96 5.16 -3.44 10.34
C PHE A 96 6.61 -3.31 10.81
N SER A 97 7.03 -2.13 11.27
CA SER A 97 8.38 -1.93 11.82
C SER A 97 8.53 -2.51 13.23
N VAL A 98 7.43 -2.60 14.00
CA VAL A 98 7.46 -2.98 15.42
C VAL A 98 8.09 -4.35 15.68
N PRO A 99 7.68 -5.45 15.01
CA PRO A 99 8.29 -6.75 15.28
C PRO A 99 9.78 -6.79 14.98
N MET A 100 10.23 -6.06 13.95
CA MET A 100 11.64 -6.00 13.60
C MET A 100 12.47 -5.23 14.64
N ILE A 101 11.89 -4.20 15.26
CA ILE A 101 12.50 -3.46 16.37
C ILE A 101 12.56 -4.33 17.64
N MET A 102 11.55 -5.19 17.83
CA MET A 102 11.41 -6.09 18.99
C MET A 102 12.30 -7.33 18.93
N LEU A 103 13.01 -7.59 17.83
CA LEU A 103 13.95 -8.71 17.74
C LEU A 103 15.11 -8.52 18.73
N ASP A 104 15.20 -9.44 19.69
CA ASP A 104 16.34 -9.54 20.61
C ASP A 104 17.51 -10.28 19.93
N GLN A 105 18.74 -9.85 20.21
CA GLN A 105 19.94 -10.48 19.65
C GLN A 105 20.23 -11.83 20.31
N ASP A 106 19.76 -12.04 21.55
CA ASP A 106 19.96 -13.29 22.29
C ASP A 106 19.01 -14.41 21.82
N GLU A 107 17.93 -14.06 21.10
CA GLU A 107 17.04 -15.01 20.41
C GLU A 107 17.44 -15.23 18.93
N MET A 108 18.50 -14.58 18.44
CA MET A 108 18.93 -14.76 17.05
C MET A 108 19.60 -16.12 16.85
N LEU A 109 19.03 -16.87 15.92
CA LEU A 109 19.52 -18.14 15.37
C LEU A 109 21.03 -18.10 15.09
N ASN A 110 21.69 -19.25 15.19
CA ASN A 110 23.10 -19.38 14.83
C ASN A 110 23.32 -18.88 13.38
N GLY A 111 24.48 -18.29 13.06
CA GLY A 111 24.73 -17.69 11.73
C GLY A 111 24.47 -18.65 10.56
N GLY A 112 24.72 -19.95 10.76
CA GLY A 112 24.37 -20.99 9.77
C GLY A 112 22.87 -21.21 9.60
N GLU A 113 22.08 -21.13 10.67
CA GLU A 113 20.62 -21.24 10.62
C GLU A 113 19.99 -20.02 9.95
N VAL A 114 20.50 -18.81 10.25
CA VAL A 114 20.10 -17.57 9.57
C VAL A 114 20.32 -17.69 8.06
N GLY A 115 21.48 -18.19 7.63
CA GLY A 115 21.77 -18.41 6.22
C GLY A 115 20.78 -19.36 5.54
N ARG A 116 20.35 -20.42 6.24
CA ARG A 116 19.34 -21.38 5.75
C ARG A 116 17.95 -20.79 5.72
N VAL A 117 17.57 -19.97 6.70
CA VAL A 117 16.29 -19.24 6.70
C VAL A 117 16.24 -18.29 5.50
N ILE A 118 17.30 -17.52 5.26
CA ILE A 118 17.39 -16.62 4.11
C ILE A 118 17.35 -17.40 2.79
N GLY A 119 18.12 -18.50 2.68
CA GLY A 119 18.13 -19.35 1.49
C GLY A 119 16.76 -19.95 1.18
N SER A 120 16.10 -20.52 2.19
CA SER A 120 14.72 -21.03 2.10
C SER A 120 13.74 -19.94 1.73
N PHE A 121 13.87 -18.75 2.31
CA PHE A 121 13.03 -17.60 2.01
C PHE A 121 13.13 -17.19 0.55
N ILE A 122 14.34 -17.02 0.03
CA ILE A 122 14.56 -16.63 -1.38
C ILE A 122 14.03 -17.72 -2.32
N ALA A 123 14.37 -18.99 -2.07
CA ALA A 123 13.98 -20.10 -2.92
C ALA A 123 12.45 -20.26 -2.98
N THR A 124 11.80 -20.32 -1.81
CA THR A 124 10.33 -20.47 -1.73
C THR A 124 9.61 -19.26 -2.32
N ASN A 125 10.15 -18.04 -2.17
CA ASN A 125 9.55 -16.85 -2.78
C ASN A 125 9.62 -16.86 -4.30
N ILE A 126 10.80 -17.07 -4.88
CA ILE A 126 10.95 -17.08 -6.35
C ILE A 126 10.02 -18.12 -6.97
N VAL A 127 10.00 -19.33 -6.39
CA VAL A 127 9.11 -20.40 -6.84
C VAL A 127 7.65 -19.98 -6.69
N SER A 128 7.25 -19.46 -5.53
CA SER A 128 5.86 -19.07 -5.26
C SER A 128 5.36 -17.97 -6.22
N TRP A 129 6.14 -16.92 -6.45
CA TRP A 129 5.80 -15.85 -7.40
C TRP A 129 5.58 -16.41 -8.81
N MET A 130 6.51 -17.21 -9.31
CA MET A 130 6.45 -17.76 -10.66
C MET A 130 5.27 -18.73 -10.78
N THR A 131 5.16 -19.69 -9.85
CA THR A 131 4.09 -20.70 -9.88
C THR A 131 2.72 -20.05 -9.79
N VAL A 132 2.48 -19.13 -8.86
CA VAL A 132 1.18 -18.47 -8.71
C VAL A 132 0.82 -17.66 -9.95
N PHE A 133 1.77 -16.92 -10.52
CA PHE A 133 1.54 -16.13 -11.73
C PHE A 133 1.19 -17.01 -12.93
N PHE A 134 2.04 -17.98 -13.26
CA PHE A 134 1.80 -18.86 -14.42
C PHE A 134 0.57 -19.73 -14.25
N PHE A 135 0.35 -20.28 -13.05
CA PHE A 135 -0.85 -21.07 -12.75
C PHE A 135 -2.11 -20.24 -12.95
N SER A 136 -2.12 -19.00 -12.47
CA SER A 136 -3.26 -18.09 -12.64
C SER A 136 -3.51 -17.75 -14.11
N VAL A 137 -2.45 -17.43 -14.88
CA VAL A 137 -2.58 -17.15 -16.32
C VAL A 137 -3.14 -18.36 -17.06
N VAL A 138 -2.62 -19.56 -16.81
CA VAL A 138 -3.08 -20.79 -17.48
C VAL A 138 -4.53 -21.10 -17.13
N ALA A 139 -4.90 -21.03 -15.84
CA ALA A 139 -6.26 -21.31 -15.40
C ALA A 139 -7.27 -20.30 -15.97
N LEU A 140 -6.97 -19.00 -15.90
CA LEU A 140 -7.86 -17.95 -16.42
C LEU A 140 -7.97 -18.02 -17.95
N SER A 141 -6.85 -18.23 -18.66
CA SER A 141 -6.84 -18.37 -20.12
C SER A 141 -7.61 -19.61 -20.57
N GLY A 142 -7.45 -20.74 -19.86
CA GLY A 142 -8.19 -21.97 -20.13
C GLY A 142 -9.70 -21.77 -20.02
N ILE A 143 -10.14 -21.09 -18.96
CA ILE A 143 -11.57 -20.86 -18.72
C ILE A 143 -12.16 -19.87 -19.73
N THR A 144 -11.42 -18.81 -20.09
CA THR A 144 -11.88 -17.88 -21.15
C THR A 144 -12.01 -18.54 -22.53
N LYS A 145 -11.30 -19.65 -22.78
CA LYS A 145 -11.46 -20.45 -24.01
C LYS A 145 -12.63 -21.44 -23.94
N LEU A 146 -13.05 -21.84 -22.74
CA LEU A 146 -14.12 -22.80 -22.51
C LEU A 146 -15.50 -22.14 -22.37
N VAL A 147 -15.55 -20.85 -22.02
CA VAL A 147 -16.79 -20.06 -22.02
C VAL A 147 -17.04 -19.56 -23.45
N PRO A 148 -18.10 -20.04 -24.15
CA PRO A 148 -18.47 -19.49 -25.44
C PRO A 148 -18.78 -18.00 -25.28
N PRO A 149 -18.40 -17.13 -26.23
CA PRO A 149 -18.84 -15.74 -26.20
C PRO A 149 -20.36 -15.74 -26.25
N GLU A 150 -21.02 -15.33 -25.16
CA GLU A 150 -22.46 -15.16 -25.16
C GLU A 150 -22.84 -14.20 -26.30
N THR A 151 -23.74 -14.68 -27.15
CA THR A 151 -24.33 -13.90 -28.23
C THR A 151 -24.94 -12.64 -27.63
N SER A 152 -24.43 -11.50 -28.10
CA SER A 152 -24.93 -10.14 -27.85
C SER A 152 -26.46 -10.12 -27.85
N ARG A 153 -27.06 -10.18 -26.66
CA ARG A 153 -28.48 -9.90 -26.49
C ARG A 153 -28.61 -8.39 -26.49
N LYS A 154 -28.92 -7.84 -27.67
CA LYS A 154 -29.47 -6.49 -27.83
C LYS A 154 -30.63 -6.32 -26.85
N GLY A 155 -30.36 -5.62 -25.76
CA GLY A 155 -31.33 -5.15 -24.78
C GLY A 155 -30.78 -3.87 -24.21
N SER A 156 -31.17 -2.74 -24.81
CA SER A 156 -30.85 -1.40 -24.35
C SER A 156 -31.38 -1.20 -22.93
N PHE A 157 -30.53 -1.43 -21.93
CA PHE A 157 -30.54 -0.66 -20.69
C PHE A 157 -29.29 0.19 -20.70
N SER A 158 -29.50 1.51 -20.71
CA SER A 158 -28.50 2.55 -20.45
C SER A 158 -27.73 2.19 -19.17
N SER A 159 -26.58 1.53 -19.33
CA SER A 159 -25.70 1.16 -18.23
C SER A 159 -24.70 2.27 -18.02
N GLU A 160 -24.92 2.98 -16.91
CA GLU A 160 -24.14 4.09 -16.40
C GLU A 160 -22.67 3.67 -16.25
N LYS A 161 -21.82 4.34 -17.04
CA LYS A 161 -20.39 4.60 -16.83
C LYS A 161 -19.65 3.52 -16.03
N SER A 162 -18.96 2.63 -16.77
CA SER A 162 -17.79 1.91 -16.26
C SER A 162 -16.89 2.90 -15.53
N ILE A 163 -16.83 2.80 -14.21
CA ILE A 163 -15.96 3.61 -13.37
C ILE A 163 -14.55 3.05 -13.55
N ALA A 164 -13.90 3.44 -14.65
CA ALA A 164 -12.50 3.79 -14.56
C ALA A 164 -12.35 4.82 -13.42
N PRO A 165 -11.25 4.81 -12.65
CA PRO A 165 -11.03 5.82 -11.62
C PRO A 165 -10.90 7.18 -12.31
N SER A 166 -12.04 7.86 -12.48
CA SER A 166 -12.17 9.16 -13.12
C SER A 166 -12.74 10.12 -12.09
N SER A 167 -11.81 10.82 -11.44
CA SER A 167 -12.00 12.18 -10.93
C SER A 167 -10.62 12.69 -10.55
N SER A 168 -10.16 13.73 -11.25
CA SER A 168 -9.14 14.72 -10.83
C SER A 168 -8.35 14.32 -9.58
N PHE A 169 -7.24 13.65 -9.80
CA PHE A 169 -6.18 13.60 -8.81
C PHE A 169 -5.19 14.67 -9.23
N ASP A 170 -5.36 15.85 -8.67
CA ASP A 170 -4.24 16.75 -8.53
C ASP A 170 -3.18 16.04 -7.69
N GLU A 171 -1.93 16.27 -8.06
CA GLU A 171 -0.69 15.69 -7.53
C GLU A 171 -0.38 16.17 -6.10
N GLU A 172 -1.41 16.27 -5.24
CA GLU A 172 -1.37 16.97 -3.96
C GLU A 172 -2.04 16.18 -2.81
N ILE A 173 -1.88 14.86 -2.77
CA ILE A 173 -2.22 14.07 -1.56
C ILE A 173 -0.94 13.54 -0.91
N SER A 174 -0.14 14.50 -0.44
CA SER A 174 0.67 14.36 0.78
C SER A 174 1.08 15.72 1.35
N SER A 175 0.16 16.67 1.30
CA SER A 175 0.02 17.69 2.33
C SER A 175 -0.94 17.14 3.38
N ALA A 176 -0.73 17.50 4.63
CA ALA A 176 -1.65 17.24 5.74
C ALA A 176 -2.92 18.10 5.65
N ASP A 177 -3.41 18.35 4.44
CA ASP A 177 -4.53 19.25 4.19
C ASP A 177 -5.77 18.46 3.78
N PHE A 178 -6.79 18.53 4.62
CA PHE A 178 -8.14 18.14 4.28
C PHE A 178 -8.82 19.34 3.64
N GLU A 179 -8.88 19.38 2.31
CA GLU A 179 -9.80 20.26 1.60
C GLU A 179 -11.07 19.48 1.24
N ASP A 180 -12.22 19.99 1.70
CA ASP A 180 -13.54 19.45 1.35
C ASP A 180 -14.27 20.43 0.43
N VAL A 181 -14.95 19.86 -0.55
CA VAL A 181 -15.69 20.52 -1.62
C VAL A 181 -16.95 21.18 -1.04
N GLN A 182 -17.08 22.50 -1.16
CA GLN A 182 -18.30 23.21 -0.78
C GLN A 182 -19.02 23.81 -2.00
N ASN A 183 -20.26 23.33 -2.21
CA ASN A 183 -21.26 23.81 -3.16
C ASN A 183 -21.52 25.33 -3.04
N GLN A 184 -21.65 26.00 -4.19
CA GLN A 184 -22.43 27.24 -4.33
C GLN A 184 -23.67 26.99 -5.22
N PRO A 185 -24.81 27.67 -4.97
CA PRO A 185 -26.09 27.35 -5.57
C PRO A 185 -26.24 27.93 -6.99
N ALA A 186 -27.04 27.23 -7.80
CA ALA A 186 -27.43 27.64 -9.14
C ALA A 186 -28.26 28.93 -9.16
N THR A 187 -28.00 29.82 -10.10
CA THR A 187 -29.03 30.69 -10.70
C THR A 187 -28.71 30.97 -12.17
N GLN A 188 -29.76 30.86 -12.98
CA GLN A 188 -29.88 30.93 -14.45
C GLN A 188 -29.32 32.27 -15.01
N THR A 189 -28.94 32.43 -16.29
CA THR A 189 -29.84 32.48 -17.46
C THR A 189 -29.03 32.93 -18.70
N GLN A 190 -29.23 32.27 -19.87
CA GLN A 190 -29.07 32.77 -21.27
C GLN A 190 -27.70 33.38 -21.69
N SER A 191 -27.18 33.29 -22.91
CA SER A 191 -27.64 32.82 -24.22
C SER A 191 -26.38 32.74 -25.09
N ARG A 192 -26.24 31.67 -25.88
CA ARG A 192 -25.30 31.64 -27.03
C ARG A 192 -25.92 32.45 -28.17
N PRO A 193 -25.11 33.13 -28.98
CA PRO A 193 -25.10 32.69 -30.37
C PRO A 193 -23.69 32.56 -30.96
N SER A 194 -23.64 31.61 -31.88
CA SER A 194 -22.65 31.32 -32.90
C SER A 194 -22.31 32.55 -33.75
N CYS A 195 -21.05 32.74 -34.18
CA CYS A 195 -20.62 32.46 -35.57
C CYS A 195 -19.16 32.89 -35.87
N SER A 196 -18.54 32.10 -36.76
CA SER A 196 -17.59 32.39 -37.85
C SER A 196 -16.31 33.24 -37.65
N ARG A 197 -15.21 32.59 -38.08
CA ARG A 197 -13.95 33.12 -38.65
C ARG A 197 -14.11 34.45 -39.41
N ILE A 198 -13.08 35.31 -39.33
CA ILE A 198 -12.18 35.72 -40.43
C ILE A 198 -11.08 36.62 -39.83
N ALA A 199 -9.86 36.42 -40.33
CA ALA A 199 -8.67 37.21 -40.02
C ALA A 199 -8.73 38.58 -40.69
N ASP A 200 -8.08 39.59 -40.12
CA ASP A 200 -7.07 40.37 -40.85
C ASP A 200 -6.25 41.27 -39.92
N SER A 201 -4.96 41.34 -40.23
CA SER A 201 -3.96 42.19 -39.59
C SER A 201 -4.15 43.66 -39.95
N GLU A 202 -3.89 44.56 -39.01
CA GLU A 202 -3.25 45.84 -39.33
C GLU A 202 -2.37 46.32 -38.17
N ARG A 203 -1.09 46.53 -38.48
CA ARG A 203 -0.09 47.20 -37.64
C ARG A 203 -0.39 48.69 -37.60
N GLN A 204 -0.29 49.33 -36.44
CA GLN A 204 0.37 50.64 -36.34
C GLN A 204 0.85 50.99 -34.92
N THR A 205 1.97 51.69 -34.94
CA THR A 205 2.93 52.17 -33.95
C THR A 205 2.39 53.26 -33.01
N GLY A 206 2.92 53.40 -31.78
CA GLY A 206 2.91 54.68 -31.06
C GLY A 206 2.87 54.66 -29.52
N GLN A 207 3.93 55.18 -28.91
CA GLN A 207 4.21 55.46 -27.49
C GLN A 207 3.05 56.04 -26.64
N ASN A 208 2.92 55.65 -25.37
CA ASN A 208 3.33 56.46 -24.20
C ASN A 208 3.14 55.72 -22.87
N GLY A 209 4.05 55.96 -21.92
CA GLY A 209 4.21 55.17 -20.72
C GLY A 209 3.27 55.48 -19.54
N GLN A 210 3.23 54.53 -18.61
CA GLN A 210 3.03 54.78 -17.20
C GLN A 210 3.80 53.72 -16.39
N THR A 211 4.70 54.23 -15.55
CA THR A 211 5.62 53.51 -14.69
C THR A 211 4.96 53.25 -13.33
N ALA A 212 5.03 51.99 -12.86
CA ALA A 212 4.97 51.51 -11.47
C ALA A 212 3.61 51.59 -10.70
N PRO A 213 3.33 50.67 -9.75
CA PRO A 213 4.31 49.86 -9.01
C PRO A 213 4.18 48.34 -9.20
N SER A 214 5.36 47.74 -9.38
CA SER A 214 5.67 46.39 -8.93
C SER A 214 5.34 46.23 -7.44
N CYS A 215 4.25 45.50 -7.14
CA CYS A 215 4.03 44.97 -5.80
C CYS A 215 4.77 43.64 -5.68
N ASN A 216 5.76 43.63 -4.79
CA ASN A 216 6.45 42.44 -4.30
C ASN A 216 5.45 41.50 -3.59
N ASP A 217 4.91 40.50 -4.29
CA ASP A 217 4.13 39.40 -3.67
C ASP A 217 4.91 38.07 -3.59
N ASP A 218 6.18 38.04 -4.03
CA ASP A 218 6.95 36.79 -4.13
C ASP A 218 7.77 36.39 -2.90
N TYR A 219 7.88 37.25 -1.87
CA TYR A 219 8.75 36.96 -0.70
C TYR A 219 8.03 36.36 0.53
N GLU A 220 6.72 36.55 0.71
CA GLU A 220 5.97 36.01 1.87
C GLU A 220 5.35 34.61 1.65
N SER A 221 5.43 34.07 0.43
CA SER A 221 4.86 32.77 0.06
C SER A 221 5.82 31.60 0.32
N SER A 222 7.13 31.84 0.38
CA SER A 222 8.17 30.80 0.46
C SER A 222 8.27 30.11 1.83
N THR A 223 8.23 30.86 2.93
CA THR A 223 8.30 30.30 4.29
C THR A 223 7.02 29.60 4.72
N TRP A 224 5.85 30.15 4.35
CA TRP A 224 4.57 29.50 4.64
C TRP A 224 4.38 28.23 3.80
N SER A 225 4.79 28.22 2.53
CA SER A 225 4.74 27.01 1.70
C SER A 225 5.73 25.94 2.18
N PHE A 226 6.91 26.33 2.67
CA PHE A 226 7.84 25.40 3.31
C PHE A 226 7.25 24.84 4.62
N LEU A 227 6.68 25.70 5.46
CA LEU A 227 6.11 25.32 6.76
C LEU A 227 4.87 24.42 6.58
N SER A 228 3.95 24.76 5.68
CA SER A 228 2.78 23.92 5.37
C SER A 228 3.20 22.59 4.78
N ARG A 229 4.23 22.58 3.93
CA ARG A 229 4.79 21.35 3.35
C ARG A 229 5.42 20.47 4.41
N HIS A 230 6.19 21.00 5.36
CA HIS A 230 6.89 20.21 6.40
C HIS A 230 6.15 20.12 7.75
N TYR A 231 4.92 20.62 7.83
CA TYR A 231 4.14 20.73 9.06
C TYR A 231 4.07 19.43 9.88
N PRO A 232 3.81 18.24 9.33
CA PRO A 232 3.72 17.00 10.13
C PRO A 232 5.04 16.57 10.77
N ILE A 233 6.17 16.82 10.10
CA ILE A 233 7.51 16.53 10.64
C ILE A 233 7.81 17.50 11.78
N LEU A 234 7.58 18.80 11.55
CA LEU A 234 7.85 19.83 12.54
C LEU A 234 6.94 19.69 13.76
N LEU A 235 5.67 19.32 13.55
CA LEU A 235 4.72 19.04 14.61
C LEU A 235 5.19 17.87 15.47
N SER A 236 5.55 16.74 14.85
CA SER A 236 6.02 15.55 15.59
C SER A 236 7.32 15.84 16.35
N LEU A 237 8.27 16.54 15.75
CA LEU A 237 9.51 16.97 16.42
C LEU A 237 9.22 17.92 17.60
N THR A 238 8.29 18.86 17.42
CA THR A 238 7.89 19.79 18.49
C THR A 238 7.25 19.02 19.65
N LEU A 239 6.40 18.02 19.36
CA LEU A 239 5.77 17.18 20.39
C LEU A 239 6.78 16.36 21.19
N VAL A 240 7.86 15.87 20.55
CA VAL A 240 8.97 15.20 21.26
C VAL A 240 9.56 16.09 22.35
N PHE A 241 9.88 17.35 22.04
CA PHE A 241 10.54 18.24 23.01
C PHE A 241 9.58 18.93 23.98
N THR A 242 8.33 19.20 23.57
CA THR A 242 7.36 19.95 24.40
C THR A 242 6.52 19.06 25.31
N ILE A 243 6.20 17.83 24.89
CA ILE A 243 5.36 16.91 25.66
C ILE A 243 6.13 15.63 26.00
N GLY A 244 6.77 15.00 25.01
CA GLY A 244 7.45 13.71 25.18
C GLY A 244 8.55 13.74 26.24
N LEU A 245 9.54 14.61 26.07
CA LEU A 245 10.70 14.68 26.94
C LEU A 245 10.34 15.20 28.35
N PRO A 246 9.54 16.27 28.52
CA PRO A 246 9.13 16.71 29.85
C PRO A 246 8.33 15.64 30.60
N LEU A 247 7.45 14.90 29.93
CA LEU A 247 6.67 13.86 30.58
C LEU A 247 7.51 12.63 30.93
N ALA A 248 8.48 12.26 30.09
CA ALA A 248 9.43 11.19 30.38
C ALA A 248 10.32 11.52 31.59
N VAL A 249 10.77 12.78 31.72
CA VAL A 249 11.64 13.21 32.82
C VAL A 249 10.85 13.48 34.11
N ALA A 250 9.70 14.15 34.02
CA ALA A 250 8.96 14.60 35.20
C ALA A 250 7.97 13.56 35.75
N ALA A 251 7.33 12.77 34.87
CA ALA A 251 6.32 11.79 35.24
C ALA A 251 6.80 10.33 35.10
N HIS A 252 8.03 10.10 34.63
CA HIS A 252 8.56 8.78 34.28
C HIS A 252 7.69 8.03 33.26
N GLU A 253 6.96 8.77 32.44
CA GLU A 253 6.04 8.26 31.43
C GLU A 253 6.70 8.29 30.05
N GLU A 254 7.34 7.18 29.68
CA GLU A 254 8.12 7.07 28.44
C GLU A 254 7.25 6.88 27.18
N ARG A 255 5.95 6.54 27.35
CA ARG A 255 5.05 6.17 26.24
C ARG A 255 4.90 7.29 25.19
N PRO A 256 4.63 8.55 25.57
CA PRO A 256 4.45 9.60 24.58
C PRO A 256 5.75 9.95 23.87
N LEU A 257 6.89 9.87 24.58
CA LEU A 257 8.21 10.08 23.98
C LEU A 257 8.49 9.05 22.88
N ASP A 258 8.37 7.76 23.21
CA ASP A 258 8.62 6.67 22.25
C ASP A 258 7.62 6.75 21.07
N GLY A 259 6.37 7.13 21.33
CA GLY A 259 5.34 7.30 20.30
C GLY A 259 5.61 8.48 19.36
N PHE A 260 5.99 9.65 19.88
CA PHE A 260 6.32 10.80 19.05
C PHE A 260 7.59 10.58 18.24
N ILE A 261 8.60 9.90 18.79
CA ILE A 261 9.82 9.54 18.08
C ILE A 261 9.51 8.55 16.95
N LEU A 262 8.73 7.50 17.23
CA LEU A 262 8.31 6.54 16.19
C LEU A 262 7.56 7.25 15.06
N TRP A 263 6.62 8.14 15.38
CA TRP A 263 5.85 8.90 14.39
C TRP A 263 6.73 9.88 13.60
N PHE A 264 7.64 10.59 14.27
CA PHE A 264 8.60 11.50 13.63
C PHE A 264 9.49 10.76 12.64
N ILE A 265 10.07 9.63 13.04
CA ILE A 265 10.93 8.80 12.19
C ILE A 265 10.12 8.26 11.00
N TRP A 266 8.91 7.75 11.24
CA TRP A 266 8.04 7.22 10.19
C TRP A 266 7.71 8.27 9.13
N ILE A 267 7.17 9.42 9.54
CA ILE A 267 6.79 10.50 8.60
C ILE A 267 8.01 11.07 7.87
N SER A 268 9.14 11.22 8.57
CA SER A 268 10.40 11.65 7.95
C SER A 268 10.87 10.65 6.89
N SER A 269 10.76 9.34 7.17
CA SER A 269 11.15 8.28 6.24
C SER A 269 10.28 8.25 5.00
N VAL A 270 8.95 8.32 5.15
CA VAL A 270 7.99 8.37 4.02
C VAL A 270 8.28 9.58 3.12
N ARG A 271 8.50 10.75 3.72
CA ARG A 271 8.76 11.99 2.96
C ARG A 271 10.14 12.01 2.32
N SER A 272 11.15 11.48 2.99
CA SER A 272 12.50 11.33 2.44
C SER A 272 12.49 10.40 1.22
N GLN A 273 11.78 9.27 1.30
CA GLN A 273 11.63 8.36 0.16
C GLN A 273 10.94 9.05 -1.03
N ARG A 274 9.84 9.79 -0.78
CA ARG A 274 9.15 10.51 -1.86
C ARG A 274 10.03 11.60 -2.47
N ALA A 275 10.69 12.41 -1.65
CA ALA A 275 11.62 13.45 -2.11
C ALA A 275 12.74 12.85 -2.98
N PHE A 276 13.30 11.71 -2.58
CA PHE A 276 14.31 11.01 -3.37
C PHE A 276 13.78 10.52 -4.73
N LYS A 277 12.57 9.95 -4.78
CA LYS A 277 11.93 9.51 -6.03
C LYS A 277 11.78 10.66 -7.03
N HIS A 278 11.32 11.83 -6.57
CA HIS A 278 11.14 13.02 -7.42
C HIS A 278 12.44 13.77 -7.73
N SER A 279 13.50 13.57 -6.95
CA SER A 279 14.77 14.26 -7.19
C SER A 279 15.49 13.78 -8.45
N GLN A 280 16.29 14.66 -9.07
CA GLN A 280 17.19 14.29 -10.17
C GLN A 280 18.48 13.59 -9.69
N PHE A 281 18.63 13.37 -8.38
CA PHE A 281 19.78 12.64 -7.84
C PHE A 281 19.82 11.21 -8.40
N CYS A 282 21.03 10.77 -8.77
CA CYS A 282 21.29 9.46 -9.38
C CYS A 282 20.56 9.19 -10.71
N SER A 283 20.18 10.23 -11.48
CA SER A 283 19.56 10.06 -12.80
C SER A 283 20.48 9.41 -13.85
N PHE A 284 21.78 9.31 -13.58
CA PHE A 284 22.76 8.70 -14.49
C PHE A 284 22.56 7.18 -14.66
N SER A 285 21.94 6.51 -13.69
CA SER A 285 21.59 5.09 -13.81
C SER A 285 20.25 4.79 -13.14
N LEU A 286 19.22 4.62 -13.98
CA LEU A 286 17.86 4.25 -13.58
C LEU A 286 17.79 3.01 -12.66
N PRO A 287 18.54 1.90 -12.87
CA PRO A 287 18.49 0.75 -11.96
C PRO A 287 19.07 1.06 -10.57
N LEU A 288 20.11 1.91 -10.47
CA LEU A 288 20.67 2.33 -9.19
C LEU A 288 19.71 3.25 -8.44
N LYS A 289 19.07 4.21 -9.13
CA LYS A 289 18.05 5.09 -8.53
C LYS A 289 16.87 4.26 -8.00
N ARG A 290 16.39 3.27 -8.78
CA ARG A 290 15.35 2.32 -8.36
C ARG A 290 15.80 1.48 -7.15
N GLY A 291 17.04 0.99 -7.15
CA GLY A 291 17.63 0.26 -6.02
C GLY A 291 17.73 1.12 -4.75
N LEU A 292 18.31 2.31 -4.82
CA LEU A 292 18.45 3.24 -3.69
C LEU A 292 17.09 3.71 -3.15
N ALA A 293 16.14 4.04 -4.03
CA ALA A 293 14.78 4.41 -3.63
C ALA A 293 14.08 3.28 -2.85
N THR A 294 14.47 2.03 -3.13
CA THR A 294 13.98 0.86 -2.42
C THR A 294 14.74 0.59 -1.12
N MET A 295 16.04 0.85 -1.05
CA MET A 295 16.76 0.84 0.23
C MET A 295 16.21 1.92 1.19
N MET A 296 15.76 3.05 0.65
CA MET A 296 15.04 4.11 1.39
C MET A 296 13.58 3.74 1.69
N ASN A 297 13.21 2.46 1.66
CA ASN A 297 11.89 2.01 2.10
C ASN A 297 11.59 2.56 3.50
N PRO A 298 10.45 3.24 3.71
CA PRO A 298 10.15 3.88 4.97
C PRO A 298 10.08 2.88 6.14
N VAL A 299 9.68 1.64 5.88
CA VAL A 299 9.65 0.56 6.88
C VAL A 299 11.07 0.16 7.29
N LEU A 300 11.98 -0.02 6.33
CA LEU A 300 13.38 -0.36 6.61
C LEU A 300 14.10 0.77 7.33
N VAL A 301 13.95 2.01 6.86
CA VAL A 301 14.58 3.19 7.48
C VAL A 301 14.03 3.41 8.88
N THR A 302 12.71 3.28 9.07
CA THR A 302 12.09 3.40 10.40
C THR A 302 12.58 2.30 11.33
N THR A 303 12.64 1.06 10.85
CA THR A 303 13.18 -0.06 11.63
C THR A 303 14.63 0.21 12.05
N LEU A 304 15.49 0.61 11.11
CA LEU A 304 16.91 0.88 11.39
C LEU A 304 17.08 2.01 12.41
N LEU A 305 16.43 3.14 12.19
CA LEU A 305 16.54 4.32 13.07
C LEU A 305 15.92 4.03 14.45
N MET A 306 14.80 3.32 14.50
CA MET A 306 14.13 3.02 15.75
C MET A 306 14.82 1.93 16.55
N THR A 307 15.43 0.94 15.89
CA THR A 307 16.36 0.01 16.54
C THR A 307 17.57 0.77 17.09
N GLY A 308 18.16 1.69 16.32
CA GLY A 308 19.22 2.57 16.81
C GLY A 308 18.81 3.34 18.06
N TYR A 309 17.60 3.91 18.06
CA TYR A 309 17.02 4.61 19.21
C TYR A 309 16.84 3.68 20.43
N THR A 310 16.20 2.52 20.28
CA THR A 310 15.97 1.60 21.41
C THR A 310 17.28 1.07 21.97
N ARG A 311 18.28 0.79 21.12
CA ARG A 311 19.63 0.39 21.57
C ARG A 311 20.39 1.53 22.26
N ALA A 312 20.29 2.76 21.77
CA ALA A 312 20.88 3.92 22.41
C ALA A 312 20.23 4.23 23.76
N LYS A 313 18.90 4.11 23.86
CA LYS A 313 18.17 4.22 25.13
C LYS A 313 18.59 3.10 26.09
N ALA A 314 18.69 1.87 25.61
CA ALA A 314 19.14 0.72 26.39
C ALA A 314 20.56 0.88 26.95
N SER A 315 21.50 1.45 26.18
CA SER A 315 22.89 1.62 26.64
C SER A 315 23.00 2.60 27.80
N VAL A 316 22.11 3.59 27.89
CA VAL A 316 22.01 4.51 29.02
C VAL A 316 21.48 3.80 30.29
N LEU A 317 20.67 2.75 30.14
CA LEU A 317 20.07 2.01 31.26
C LEU A 317 20.94 0.83 31.80
N GLY A 318 22.06 0.49 31.15
CA GLY A 318 22.99 -0.55 31.61
C GLY A 318 22.63 -1.99 31.18
N SER A 319 23.10 -3.00 31.94
CA SER A 319 23.15 -4.42 31.53
C SER A 319 21.80 -5.09 31.23
N ASN A 320 20.70 -4.63 31.82
CA ASN A 320 19.33 -5.09 31.51
C ASN A 320 18.50 -4.02 30.77
N GLY A 321 19.18 -3.01 30.22
CA GLY A 321 18.54 -1.86 29.58
C GLY A 321 17.77 -2.23 28.32
N LEU A 322 18.24 -3.22 27.55
CA LEU A 322 17.60 -3.61 26.29
C LEU A 322 16.26 -4.26 26.53
N THR A 323 16.21 -5.36 27.27
CA THR A 323 14.97 -6.08 27.59
C THR A 323 13.94 -5.16 28.26
N ARG A 324 14.39 -4.26 29.15
CA ARG A 324 13.50 -3.26 29.76
C ARG A 324 12.95 -2.29 28.72
N THR A 325 13.80 -1.72 27.87
CA THR A 325 13.40 -0.76 26.83
C THR A 325 12.46 -1.41 25.81
N LEU A 326 12.72 -2.64 25.40
CA LEU A 326 11.85 -3.36 24.47
C LEU A 326 10.49 -3.66 25.10
N LYS A 327 10.47 -4.10 26.37
CA LYS A 327 9.23 -4.36 27.12
C LYS A 327 8.42 -3.08 27.40
N THR A 328 9.05 -1.93 27.63
CA THR A 328 8.35 -0.65 27.76
C THR A 328 7.90 -0.11 26.40
N PHE A 329 8.63 -0.39 25.33
CA PHE A 329 8.24 -0.01 23.97
C PHE A 329 7.02 -0.79 23.46
N SER A 330 6.99 -2.12 23.61
CA SER A 330 5.84 -2.96 23.25
C SER A 330 5.70 -4.12 24.24
N GLY A 331 4.55 -4.21 24.90
CA GLY A 331 4.17 -5.32 25.77
C GLY A 331 3.66 -6.55 25.02
N GLY A 332 3.44 -6.45 23.70
CA GLY A 332 3.01 -7.55 22.83
C GLY A 332 1.57 -8.01 23.08
N THR A 333 0.81 -7.23 23.84
CA THR A 333 -0.59 -7.51 24.22
C THR A 333 -1.53 -6.65 23.39
N PRO A 334 -2.50 -7.24 22.67
CA PRO A 334 -3.44 -6.46 21.87
C PRO A 334 -4.40 -5.66 22.76
N LEU A 335 -4.90 -4.53 22.25
CA LEU A 335 -5.68 -3.57 23.03
C LEU A 335 -6.98 -4.19 23.60
N TYR A 336 -7.67 -5.00 22.80
CA TYR A 336 -8.89 -5.68 23.25
C TYR A 336 -8.65 -6.60 24.45
N ALA A 337 -7.48 -7.23 24.56
CA ALA A 337 -7.15 -8.12 25.68
C ALA A 337 -6.96 -7.33 26.98
N ILE A 338 -6.38 -6.12 26.88
CA ILE A 338 -6.27 -5.18 28.01
C ILE A 338 -7.65 -4.74 28.47
N TRP A 339 -8.55 -4.38 27.56
CA TRP A 339 -9.92 -4.01 27.92
C TRP A 339 -10.72 -5.18 28.53
N ILE A 340 -10.56 -6.40 28.01
CA ILE A 340 -11.16 -7.59 28.62
C ILE A 340 -10.63 -7.79 30.04
N SER A 341 -9.31 -7.70 30.25
CA SER A 341 -8.68 -7.81 31.56
C SER A 341 -9.21 -6.76 32.53
N ALA A 342 -9.34 -5.50 32.08
CA ALA A 342 -9.86 -4.39 32.88
C ALA A 342 -11.32 -4.62 33.30
N VAL A 343 -12.17 -5.18 32.43
CA VAL A 343 -13.58 -5.42 32.76
C VAL A 343 -13.78 -6.69 33.59
N ASN A 344 -13.02 -7.76 33.31
CA ASN A 344 -13.18 -9.05 33.98
C ASN A 344 -12.37 -9.17 35.27
N GLY A 345 -11.44 -8.25 35.54
CA GLY A 345 -10.55 -8.28 36.71
C GLY A 345 -9.49 -9.39 36.67
N VAL A 346 -9.32 -10.08 35.54
CA VAL A 346 -8.37 -11.18 35.36
C VAL A 346 -7.05 -10.63 34.86
N ARG A 347 -5.94 -10.92 35.55
CA ARG A 347 -4.60 -10.50 35.13
C ARG A 347 -4.13 -11.28 33.90
N ILE A 348 -3.50 -10.57 32.96
CA ILE A 348 -2.90 -11.15 31.76
C ILE A 348 -1.57 -11.81 32.14
N PRO A 349 -1.36 -13.11 31.88
CA PRO A 349 -0.16 -13.84 32.33
C PRO A 349 1.17 -13.21 31.87
N ASN A 350 1.22 -12.76 30.61
CA ASN A 350 2.44 -12.23 30.00
C ASN A 350 2.60 -10.70 30.14
N ASN A 351 1.56 -10.02 30.68
CA ASN A 351 1.57 -8.56 30.89
C ASN A 351 0.71 -8.20 32.13
N PRO A 352 1.15 -8.56 33.34
CA PRO A 352 0.36 -8.40 34.56
C PRO A 352 0.10 -6.94 34.94
N THR A 353 0.93 -6.02 34.42
CA THR A 353 0.79 -4.56 34.62
C THR A 353 -0.20 -3.92 33.66
N GLY A 354 -0.68 -4.65 32.63
CA GLY A 354 -1.53 -4.09 31.58
C GLY A 354 -0.83 -2.97 30.79
N TRP A 355 0.50 -3.06 30.66
CA TRP A 355 1.30 -2.01 30.02
C TRP A 355 0.99 -1.95 28.52
N PHE A 356 0.77 -0.75 28.00
CA PHE A 356 0.50 -0.50 26.59
C PHE A 356 1.47 0.57 26.08
N GLY A 357 2.44 0.14 25.26
CA GLY A 357 3.53 0.97 24.76
C GLY A 357 3.26 1.59 23.40
N ALA A 358 4.26 2.32 22.90
CA ALA A 358 4.23 2.96 21.59
C ALA A 358 4.17 1.93 20.44
N GLY A 359 4.89 0.82 20.58
CA GLY A 359 4.84 -0.31 19.65
C GLY A 359 3.46 -0.97 19.63
N ASP A 360 2.84 -1.16 20.79
CA ASP A 360 1.48 -1.73 20.87
C ASP A 360 0.44 -0.78 20.24
N THR A 361 0.64 0.54 20.39
CA THR A 361 -0.18 1.56 19.71
C THR A 361 -0.07 1.44 18.20
N ALA A 362 1.14 1.29 17.66
CA ALA A 362 1.35 1.11 16.22
C ALA A 362 0.78 -0.22 15.70
N LEU A 363 0.83 -1.29 16.49
CA LEU A 363 0.19 -2.57 16.17
C LEU A 363 -1.34 -2.47 16.19
N SER A 364 -1.93 -1.73 17.13
CA SER A 364 -3.38 -1.46 17.17
C SER A 364 -3.84 -0.64 15.96
N ILE A 365 -3.08 0.37 15.53
CA ILE A 365 -3.36 1.09 14.26
C ILE A 365 -3.32 0.13 13.06
N LEU A 366 -2.42 -0.86 13.09
CA LEU A 366 -2.34 -1.89 12.05
C LEU A 366 -3.57 -2.80 12.05
N GLU A 367 -4.06 -3.23 13.21
CA GLU A 367 -5.31 -3.99 13.36
C GLU A 367 -6.51 -3.17 12.85
N CYS A 368 -6.60 -1.89 13.22
CA CYS A 368 -7.60 -0.96 12.71
C CYS A 368 -7.58 -0.85 11.18
N GLY A 369 -6.40 -0.72 10.57
CA GLY A 369 -6.30 -0.61 9.11
C GLY A 369 -6.71 -1.89 8.38
N ILE A 370 -6.48 -3.07 8.96
CA ILE A 370 -7.00 -4.34 8.41
C ILE A 370 -8.53 -4.37 8.46
N LEU A 371 -9.14 -3.91 9.55
CA LEU A 371 -10.60 -3.83 9.65
C LEU A 371 -11.17 -2.86 8.60
N VAL A 372 -10.56 -1.67 8.50
CA VAL A 372 -10.94 -0.61 7.57
C VAL A 372 -10.76 -1.00 6.10
N TRP A 373 -9.87 -1.95 5.79
CA TRP A 373 -9.77 -2.58 4.47
C TRP A 373 -11.06 -3.24 3.99
N GLY A 374 -11.99 -3.58 4.90
CA GLY A 374 -13.34 -4.01 4.53
C GLY A 374 -14.06 -2.99 3.64
N PHE A 375 -13.84 -1.69 3.85
CA PHE A 375 -14.35 -0.65 2.97
C PHE A 375 -13.70 -0.68 1.59
N LYS A 376 -12.39 -0.95 1.49
CA LYS A 376 -11.69 -1.07 0.20
C LYS A 376 -12.20 -2.22 -0.64
N LEU A 377 -12.48 -3.35 -0.01
CA LEU A 377 -13.12 -4.48 -0.70
C LEU A 377 -14.51 -4.10 -1.20
N SER A 378 -15.26 -3.31 -0.44
CA SER A 378 -16.58 -2.84 -0.86
C SER A 378 -16.53 -1.86 -2.05
N GLU A 379 -15.44 -1.09 -2.20
CA GLU A 379 -15.21 -0.26 -3.41
C GLU A 379 -15.12 -1.14 -4.67
N CYS A 380 -14.49 -2.31 -4.54
CA CYS A 380 -14.25 -3.27 -5.62
C CYS A 380 -15.32 -4.37 -5.76
N ARG A 381 -16.45 -4.26 -5.05
CA ARG A 381 -17.49 -5.30 -4.97
C ARG A 381 -17.95 -5.86 -6.33
N LEU A 382 -18.08 -5.01 -7.35
CA LEU A 382 -18.51 -5.46 -8.69
C LEU A 382 -17.48 -6.39 -9.35
N GLN A 383 -16.20 -6.15 -9.12
CA GLN A 383 -15.11 -7.02 -9.63
C GLN A 383 -15.01 -8.30 -8.79
N ILE A 384 -15.25 -8.22 -7.49
CA ILE A 384 -15.27 -9.39 -6.59
C ILE A 384 -16.40 -10.35 -6.97
N PHE A 385 -17.61 -9.84 -7.24
CA PHE A 385 -18.76 -10.66 -7.65
C PHE A 385 -18.76 -11.07 -9.13
N SER A 386 -17.68 -10.78 -9.87
CA SER A 386 -17.51 -11.26 -11.25
C SER A 386 -16.99 -12.69 -11.30
N ILE A 387 -17.10 -13.34 -12.47
CA ILE A 387 -16.50 -14.66 -12.71
C ILE A 387 -14.99 -14.63 -12.45
N ALA A 388 -14.30 -13.56 -12.86
CA ALA A 388 -12.86 -13.41 -12.62
C ALA A 388 -12.54 -13.29 -11.11
N GLY A 389 -13.41 -12.62 -10.34
CA GLY A 389 -13.32 -12.56 -8.88
C GLY A 389 -13.49 -13.93 -8.24
N LEU A 390 -14.51 -14.70 -8.65
CA LEU A 390 -14.73 -16.07 -8.17
C LEU A 390 -13.53 -16.99 -8.49
N LEU A 391 -12.99 -16.91 -9.70
CA LEU A 391 -11.79 -17.66 -10.09
C LEU A 391 -10.58 -17.25 -9.26
N SER A 392 -10.44 -15.94 -8.97
CA SER A 392 -9.38 -15.45 -8.09
C SER A 392 -9.49 -16.07 -6.70
N ILE A 393 -10.68 -16.16 -6.12
CA ILE A 393 -10.90 -16.81 -4.79
C ILE A 393 -10.44 -18.28 -4.81
N ILE A 394 -10.84 -19.03 -5.84
CA ILE A 394 -10.47 -20.46 -5.98
C ILE A 394 -8.95 -20.60 -6.12
N LEU A 395 -8.34 -19.85 -7.03
CA LEU A 395 -6.89 -19.88 -7.27
C LEU A 395 -6.10 -19.47 -6.02
N CYS A 396 -6.58 -18.47 -5.26
CA CYS A 396 -5.95 -18.05 -4.02
C CYS A 396 -6.05 -19.10 -2.93
N THR A 397 -7.16 -19.82 -2.85
CA THR A 397 -7.33 -20.93 -1.89
C THR A 397 -6.35 -22.06 -2.17
N ILE A 398 -6.20 -22.44 -3.45
CA ILE A 398 -5.22 -23.45 -3.88
C ILE A 398 -3.79 -22.97 -3.60
N ALA A 399 -3.49 -21.70 -3.93
CA ALA A 399 -2.18 -21.11 -3.66
C ALA A 399 -1.87 -21.02 -2.16
N ALA A 400 -2.86 -20.75 -1.31
CA ALA A 400 -2.72 -20.75 0.14
C ALA A 400 -2.38 -22.13 0.67
N ALA A 401 -3.09 -23.17 0.23
CA ALA A 401 -2.77 -24.55 0.58
C ALA A 401 -1.36 -24.92 0.12
N GLY A 402 -1.03 -24.64 -1.15
CA GLY A 402 0.30 -24.87 -1.71
C GLY A 402 1.38 -24.16 -0.90
N ASN A 403 1.20 -22.88 -0.56
CA ASN A 403 2.16 -22.14 0.24
C ASN A 403 2.31 -22.77 1.64
N VAL A 404 1.22 -23.02 2.35
CA VAL A 404 1.26 -23.55 3.73
C VAL A 404 2.02 -24.88 3.78
N PHE A 405 1.67 -25.85 2.93
CA PHE A 405 2.26 -27.18 3.00
C PHE A 405 3.62 -27.28 2.30
N ILE A 406 3.73 -26.75 1.07
CA ILE A 406 4.96 -26.91 0.27
C ILE A 406 6.09 -26.06 0.84
N SER A 407 5.83 -24.86 1.39
CA SER A 407 6.90 -24.04 1.97
C SER A 407 7.52 -24.68 3.22
N VAL A 408 6.72 -25.36 4.04
CA VAL A 408 7.22 -26.11 5.20
C VAL A 408 8.05 -27.30 4.74
N ILE A 409 7.56 -28.10 3.79
CA ILE A 409 8.30 -29.24 3.23
C ILE A 409 9.62 -28.79 2.59
N ALA A 410 9.61 -27.71 1.81
CA ALA A 410 10.81 -27.15 1.19
C ALA A 410 11.81 -26.65 2.26
N SER A 411 11.32 -26.00 3.31
CA SER A 411 12.13 -25.51 4.42
C SER A 411 12.77 -26.65 5.21
N ARG A 412 12.02 -27.75 5.42
CA ARG A 412 12.53 -29.00 5.99
C ARG A 412 13.54 -29.70 5.10
N ALA A 413 13.35 -29.68 3.77
CA ALA A 413 14.32 -30.25 2.83
C ALA A 413 15.65 -29.46 2.79
N ILE A 414 15.61 -28.15 3.03
CA ILE A 414 16.80 -27.30 3.23
C ILE A 414 17.40 -27.50 4.65
N GLY A 415 16.66 -28.22 5.50
CA GLY A 415 17.00 -28.76 6.82
C GLY A 415 16.86 -27.76 7.97
N LEU A 416 15.96 -26.79 7.83
CA LEU A 416 15.51 -25.98 8.95
C LEU A 416 14.91 -26.86 10.05
N HIS A 417 15.13 -26.47 11.29
CA HIS A 417 14.53 -27.14 12.45
C HIS A 417 13.00 -26.93 12.45
N GLU A 418 12.26 -27.75 13.19
CA GLU A 418 10.81 -27.92 13.03
C GLU A 418 10.05 -26.60 13.27
N SER A 419 10.41 -25.88 14.34
CA SER A 419 9.84 -24.57 14.70
C SER A 419 10.10 -23.50 13.64
N GLU A 420 11.28 -23.49 13.04
CA GLU A 420 11.70 -22.54 12.01
C GLU A 420 11.00 -22.87 10.69
N ALA A 421 10.90 -24.15 10.33
CA ALA A 421 10.20 -24.60 9.14
C ALA A 421 8.69 -24.28 9.22
N LEU A 422 8.05 -24.51 10.36
CA LEU A 422 6.64 -24.16 10.59
C LEU A 422 6.38 -22.66 10.44
N SER A 423 7.37 -21.82 10.75
CA SER A 423 7.30 -20.37 10.56
C SER A 423 7.09 -19.97 9.09
N PHE A 424 7.45 -20.83 8.13
CA PHE A 424 7.24 -20.57 6.72
C PHE A 424 5.78 -20.71 6.27
N ALA A 425 4.95 -21.45 7.01
CA ALA A 425 3.55 -21.69 6.64
C ALA A 425 2.76 -20.38 6.45
N ALA A 426 3.02 -19.38 7.30
CA ALA A 426 2.35 -18.09 7.30
C ALA A 426 3.21 -16.94 6.74
N ARG A 427 4.32 -17.23 6.05
CA ARG A 427 5.30 -16.22 5.58
C ARG A 427 4.74 -15.18 4.61
N SER A 428 3.72 -15.55 3.83
CA SER A 428 3.13 -14.69 2.78
C SER A 428 1.87 -13.98 3.25
N THR A 429 1.56 -14.05 4.55
CA THR A 429 0.37 -13.47 5.13
C THR A 429 0.72 -12.19 5.88
N THR A 430 -0.19 -11.21 5.92
CA THR A 430 -0.04 -10.00 6.74
C THR A 430 0.24 -10.36 8.21
N LEU A 431 1.17 -9.63 8.83
CA LEU A 431 1.69 -9.86 10.17
C LEU A 431 0.63 -10.15 11.24
N ALA A 432 -0.47 -9.38 11.26
CA ALA A 432 -1.55 -9.57 12.22
C ALA A 432 -2.23 -10.96 12.14
N LEU A 433 -2.25 -11.56 10.95
CA LEU A 433 -2.78 -12.91 10.74
C LEU A 433 -1.69 -13.97 10.88
N ALA A 434 -0.45 -13.62 10.50
CA ALA A 434 0.67 -14.55 10.51
C ALA A 434 1.07 -14.95 11.94
N LYS A 435 1.08 -14.00 12.88
CA LYS A 435 1.39 -14.26 14.29
C LYS A 435 0.49 -15.35 14.91
N PRO A 436 -0.84 -15.20 14.96
CA PRO A 436 -1.70 -16.25 15.54
C PRO A 436 -1.66 -17.56 14.73
N ALA A 437 -1.48 -17.50 13.40
CA ALA A 437 -1.33 -18.71 12.58
C ALA A 437 -0.06 -19.50 12.91
N THR A 438 1.07 -18.82 13.11
CA THR A 438 2.35 -19.43 13.48
C THR A 438 2.34 -19.94 14.92
N GLU A 439 1.77 -19.18 15.86
CA GLU A 439 1.62 -19.62 17.25
C GLU A 439 0.74 -20.88 17.35
N ALA A 440 -0.33 -20.95 16.55
CA ALA A 440 -1.23 -22.11 16.56
C ALA A 440 -0.54 -23.42 16.18
N ILE A 441 0.48 -23.37 15.32
CA ILE A 441 1.25 -24.55 14.86
C ILE A 441 2.56 -24.75 15.64
N GLY A 442 2.89 -23.86 16.59
CA GLY A 442 4.14 -23.94 17.36
C GLY A 442 5.39 -23.48 16.60
N GLY A 443 5.22 -22.61 15.59
CA GLY A 443 6.35 -22.03 14.87
C GLY A 443 7.05 -20.91 15.65
N ASN A 444 8.28 -20.62 15.25
CA ASN A 444 9.08 -19.53 15.80
C ASN A 444 8.51 -18.16 15.37
N SER A 445 7.85 -17.48 16.30
CA SER A 445 7.15 -16.21 16.03
C SER A 445 8.07 -15.06 15.60
N PRO A 446 9.23 -14.84 16.24
CA PRO A 446 10.22 -13.88 15.75
C PRO A 446 10.67 -14.13 14.31
N VAL A 447 10.97 -15.39 13.96
CA VAL A 447 11.38 -15.78 12.60
C VAL A 447 10.24 -15.53 11.60
N ASN A 448 9.00 -15.93 11.93
CA ASN A 448 7.86 -15.66 11.07
C ASN A 448 7.66 -14.16 10.82
N ALA A 449 7.75 -13.33 11.86
CA ALA A 449 7.62 -11.88 11.73
C ALA A 449 8.67 -11.31 10.77
N MET A 450 9.92 -11.78 10.86
CA MET A 450 10.99 -11.41 9.93
C MET A 450 10.68 -11.82 8.48
N LEU A 451 10.19 -13.05 8.28
CA LEU A 451 9.82 -13.56 6.95
C LEU A 451 8.68 -12.72 6.34
N VAL A 452 7.65 -12.41 7.12
CA VAL A 452 6.48 -11.64 6.68
C VAL A 452 6.85 -10.21 6.28
N VAL A 453 7.63 -9.52 7.13
CA VAL A 453 8.08 -8.16 6.83
C VAL A 453 9.00 -8.15 5.61
N SER A 454 9.93 -9.10 5.53
CA SER A 454 10.82 -9.26 4.37
C SER A 454 10.04 -9.53 3.09
N ASN A 455 8.97 -10.33 3.16
CA ASN A 455 8.12 -10.63 2.01
C ASN A 455 7.36 -9.39 1.52
N GLY A 456 6.83 -8.57 2.43
CA GLY A 456 6.19 -7.31 2.10
C GLY A 456 7.14 -6.32 1.40
N ILE A 457 8.37 -6.20 1.90
CA ILE A 457 9.42 -5.37 1.28
C ILE A 457 9.81 -5.91 -0.09
N LEU A 458 10.00 -7.22 -0.22
CA LEU A 458 10.32 -7.86 -1.49
C LEU A 458 9.23 -7.61 -2.54
N GLY A 459 7.97 -7.65 -2.13
CA GLY A 459 6.84 -7.30 -2.99
C GLY A 459 6.90 -5.86 -3.52
N GLN A 460 7.26 -4.90 -2.68
CA GLN A 460 7.47 -3.51 -3.12
C GLN A 460 8.66 -3.38 -4.08
N LEU A 461 9.68 -4.23 -3.92
CA LEU A 461 10.91 -4.22 -4.72
C LEU A 461 10.69 -4.84 -6.10
N LEU A 462 10.00 -5.98 -6.18
CA LEU A 462 9.76 -6.70 -7.44
C LEU A 462 8.68 -6.03 -8.30
N TYR A 463 7.76 -5.29 -7.69
CA TYR A 463 6.60 -4.73 -8.35
C TYR A 463 6.91 -3.90 -9.62
N PRO A 464 7.78 -2.87 -9.60
CA PRO A 464 7.98 -2.00 -10.75
C PRO A 464 8.55 -2.78 -11.94
N PHE A 465 9.44 -3.73 -11.65
CA PHE A 465 10.06 -4.59 -12.67
C PHE A 465 9.05 -5.55 -13.30
N ILE A 466 8.16 -6.13 -12.49
CA ILE A 466 7.15 -7.07 -12.97
C ILE A 466 6.12 -6.35 -13.83
N LEU A 467 5.60 -5.19 -13.41
CA LEU A 467 4.60 -4.47 -14.19
C LEU A 467 5.15 -3.88 -15.50
N GLU A 468 6.38 -3.36 -15.48
CA GLU A 468 7.08 -2.87 -16.68
C GLU A 468 7.29 -4.01 -17.69
N LYS A 469 7.67 -5.20 -17.20
CA LYS A 469 7.89 -6.38 -18.05
C LYS A 469 6.59 -7.04 -18.53
N LEU A 470 5.50 -6.92 -17.77
CA LEU A 470 4.18 -7.47 -18.13
C LEU A 470 3.36 -6.50 -19.00
N GLY A 471 3.82 -5.28 -19.25
CA GLY A 471 3.11 -4.28 -20.05
C GLY A 471 1.79 -3.81 -19.42
N VAL A 472 1.67 -3.92 -18.08
CA VAL A 472 0.46 -3.57 -17.31
C VAL A 472 0.52 -2.12 -16.78
N SER A 473 1.59 -1.37 -17.07
CA SER A 473 1.70 0.04 -16.69
C SER A 473 0.70 0.91 -17.45
N SER A 474 -0.11 1.65 -16.69
CA SER A 474 -0.99 2.72 -17.17
C SER A 474 -0.19 3.88 -17.79
N HIS A 475 -0.79 4.49 -18.81
CA HIS A 475 -0.44 5.76 -19.44
C HIS A 475 -0.03 6.83 -18.42
N GLU A 476 1.23 7.25 -18.47
CA GLU A 476 1.65 8.65 -18.32
C GLU A 476 2.57 8.94 -19.51
N ASP A 477 2.43 10.15 -20.06
CA ASP A 477 3.15 10.73 -21.21
C ASP A 477 2.67 10.38 -22.62
N ASP A 478 1.48 10.86 -23.00
CA ASP A 478 1.27 11.27 -24.40
C ASP A 478 0.37 12.52 -24.48
N GLU A 479 0.85 13.60 -23.86
CA GLU A 479 0.37 14.96 -24.16
C GLU A 479 1.58 15.88 -24.39
N THR A 480 2.53 15.43 -25.21
CA THR A 480 3.49 16.37 -25.81
C THR A 480 2.90 16.89 -27.11
N THR A 481 2.26 18.05 -26.99
CA THR A 481 1.89 18.92 -28.10
C THR A 481 3.06 19.00 -29.09
N THR A 482 2.91 18.37 -30.27
CA THR A 482 3.81 18.60 -31.40
C THR A 482 3.49 19.97 -31.98
N VAL A 483 4.15 21.00 -31.43
CA VAL A 483 4.34 22.27 -32.13
C VAL A 483 5.40 22.00 -33.20
N PRO A 484 5.11 22.17 -34.51
CA PRO A 484 6.16 22.12 -35.52
C PRO A 484 6.96 23.42 -35.47
N THR A 485 8.15 23.37 -34.87
CA THR A 485 9.13 24.45 -35.02
C THR A 485 9.63 24.45 -36.45
N THR A 486 9.27 25.52 -37.14
CA THR A 486 9.78 25.95 -38.43
C THR A 486 11.27 26.29 -38.29
N THR A 487 12.13 25.59 -39.02
CA THR A 487 13.48 26.08 -39.33
C THR A 487 13.57 26.28 -40.83
N HIS A 488 13.68 27.55 -41.22
CA HIS A 488 14.01 27.99 -42.56
C HIS A 488 15.42 27.52 -42.94
N GLU A 489 15.55 26.86 -44.09
CA GLU A 489 16.73 26.99 -44.95
C GLU A 489 16.31 26.88 -46.43
N THR A 490 16.39 28.02 -47.12
CA THR A 490 16.52 28.26 -48.57
C THR A 490 17.66 27.40 -49.16
N MET A 491 17.73 26.93 -50.42
CA MET A 491 17.22 27.41 -51.71
C MET A 491 17.59 26.35 -52.81
N ILE A 492 16.85 26.38 -53.95
CA ILE A 492 17.30 26.06 -55.35
C ILE A 492 17.27 24.59 -55.86
N THR A 493 16.18 24.30 -56.59
CA THR A 493 16.10 23.88 -58.02
C THR A 493 16.06 22.40 -58.46
N ASN A 494 14.90 22.09 -59.05
CA ASN A 494 14.56 21.23 -60.20
C ASN A 494 14.47 19.69 -60.17
N GLU A 495 13.25 19.27 -60.53
CA GLU A 495 12.83 18.24 -61.52
C GLU A 495 12.60 16.76 -61.14
N ARG A 496 11.37 16.32 -61.48
CA ARG A 496 10.86 15.01 -61.94
C ARG A 496 10.79 13.80 -60.98
N SER A 497 9.55 13.37 -60.72
CA SER A 497 9.13 11.96 -60.57
C SER A 497 9.36 11.13 -61.85
N PRO A 498 9.10 9.79 -61.88
CA PRO A 498 8.95 8.78 -60.82
C PRO A 498 9.81 7.52 -61.10
N ILE A 499 9.58 6.43 -60.34
CA ILE A 499 9.72 4.99 -60.72
C ILE A 499 10.68 4.17 -59.83
N GLN A 500 10.18 2.97 -59.55
CA GLN A 500 10.57 1.91 -58.63
C GLN A 500 11.76 1.04 -59.16
N PRO A 501 12.19 -0.03 -58.44
CA PRO A 501 13.57 -0.36 -58.05
C PRO A 501 14.27 -1.32 -59.06
N PRO A 502 15.56 -1.75 -58.91
CA PRO A 502 15.87 -2.89 -58.02
C PRO A 502 17.33 -3.04 -57.50
N LEU A 503 17.50 -3.91 -56.50
CA LEU A 503 18.57 -4.89 -56.26
C LEU A 503 20.06 -4.51 -56.00
N ASN A 504 20.54 -5.04 -54.87
CA ASN A 504 21.89 -5.52 -54.51
C ASN A 504 23.03 -4.52 -54.20
N GLY A 505 23.33 -4.43 -52.90
CA GLY A 505 24.62 -4.01 -52.36
C GLY A 505 24.83 -4.62 -50.98
N HIS A 506 25.58 -5.72 -50.94
CA HIS A 506 25.98 -6.45 -49.74
C HIS A 506 27.08 -5.66 -49.02
N LEU A 507 26.90 -5.28 -47.75
CA LEU A 507 28.04 -5.18 -46.84
C LEU A 507 27.62 -5.45 -45.40
N ILE A 508 28.33 -6.44 -44.85
CA ILE A 508 28.19 -7.03 -43.54
C ILE A 508 28.69 -6.03 -42.50
N SER A 509 27.83 -5.64 -41.55
CA SER A 509 28.23 -5.11 -40.26
C SER A 509 27.69 -6.07 -39.20
N LEU A 510 28.59 -6.84 -38.59
CA LEU A 510 28.32 -7.61 -37.39
C LEU A 510 27.82 -6.64 -36.32
N ASP A 511 26.57 -6.78 -35.89
CA ASP A 511 26.14 -6.23 -34.62
C ASP A 511 25.67 -7.36 -33.70
N THR A 512 26.49 -7.60 -32.70
CA THR A 512 26.37 -8.67 -31.73
C THR A 512 25.54 -8.15 -30.57
N ASN A 513 24.20 -8.24 -30.65
CA ASN A 513 23.34 -8.18 -29.47
C ASN A 513 21.94 -8.75 -29.76
N ARG A 514 21.88 -10.07 -29.88
CA ARG A 514 20.63 -10.83 -29.97
C ARG A 514 20.13 -11.14 -28.56
N ALA A 515 19.41 -10.21 -27.95
CA ALA A 515 18.55 -10.55 -26.82
C ALA A 515 17.39 -11.41 -27.33
N ILE A 516 17.34 -12.66 -26.87
CA ILE A 516 16.33 -13.65 -27.25
C ILE A 516 14.97 -13.17 -26.73
N SER A 517 14.12 -12.63 -27.61
CA SER A 517 12.74 -12.28 -27.30
C SER A 517 11.88 -13.54 -27.31
N PHE A 518 11.47 -14.01 -26.12
CA PHE A 518 10.75 -15.28 -25.94
C PHE A 518 9.22 -15.19 -26.12
N PHE A 519 8.67 -14.11 -26.68
CA PHE A 519 7.22 -13.99 -26.90
C PHE A 519 6.88 -13.33 -28.26
N PRO A 520 5.94 -13.90 -29.05
CA PRO A 520 5.58 -13.34 -30.35
C PRO A 520 4.80 -12.03 -30.20
N LYS A 521 5.22 -11.02 -30.95
CA LYS A 521 4.58 -9.70 -31.12
C LYS A 521 3.30 -9.83 -31.97
N SER A 522 2.19 -10.28 -31.39
CA SER A 522 0.86 -10.03 -31.97
C SER A 522 -0.27 -10.31 -30.97
N TRP A 523 -0.55 -9.35 -30.09
CA TRP A 523 -1.84 -9.27 -29.40
C TRP A 523 -2.33 -7.82 -29.51
N HIS A 524 -2.93 -7.50 -30.67
CA HIS A 524 -3.66 -6.27 -30.82
C HIS A 524 -4.83 -6.26 -29.82
N GLN A 525 -4.86 -5.20 -28.99
CA GLN A 525 -5.95 -4.86 -28.09
C GLN A 525 -7.26 -4.74 -28.86
N THR A 526 -8.13 -5.73 -28.73
CA THR A 526 -9.58 -5.51 -28.82
C THR A 526 -10.06 -5.18 -27.42
N ALA A 527 -10.52 -3.94 -27.25
CA ALA A 527 -11.15 -3.46 -26.02
C ALA A 527 -12.44 -4.24 -25.76
N SER A 528 -12.35 -5.31 -24.98
CA SER A 528 -13.50 -5.94 -24.31
C SER A 528 -13.59 -5.45 -22.87
N THR A 529 -14.81 -5.36 -22.37
CA THR A 529 -15.21 -4.93 -21.02
C THR A 529 -14.75 -5.85 -19.88
N THR A 530 -13.87 -6.82 -20.17
CA THR A 530 -13.36 -7.85 -19.28
C THR A 530 -11.86 -7.63 -19.03
N ASP A 531 -11.43 -7.66 -17.77
CA ASP A 531 -10.00 -7.55 -17.43
C ASP A 531 -9.21 -8.69 -18.08
N SER A 532 -8.03 -8.40 -18.62
CA SER A 532 -7.22 -9.43 -19.27
C SER A 532 -6.76 -10.48 -18.25
N PRO A 533 -6.66 -11.78 -18.63
CA PRO A 533 -6.16 -12.84 -17.74
C PRO A 533 -4.82 -12.51 -17.09
N VAL A 534 -3.95 -11.79 -17.81
CA VAL A 534 -2.64 -11.34 -17.31
C VAL A 534 -2.79 -10.28 -16.21
N THR A 535 -3.74 -9.35 -16.33
CA THR A 535 -4.00 -8.32 -15.30
C THR A 535 -4.52 -8.96 -14.02
N VAL A 536 -5.46 -9.89 -14.14
CA VAL A 536 -6.02 -10.63 -12.99
C VAL A 536 -4.93 -11.49 -12.35
N ALA A 537 -4.14 -12.24 -13.14
CA ALA A 537 -3.04 -13.07 -12.63
C ALA A 537 -1.93 -12.24 -11.96
N ALA A 538 -1.59 -11.07 -12.51
CA ALA A 538 -0.66 -10.14 -11.88
C ALA A 538 -1.20 -9.65 -10.53
N GLY A 539 -2.49 -9.30 -10.48
CA GLY A 539 -3.18 -8.95 -9.23
C GLY A 539 -3.09 -10.09 -8.21
N ILE A 540 -3.43 -11.32 -8.60
CA ILE A 540 -3.35 -12.50 -7.73
C ILE A 540 -1.94 -12.72 -7.19
N ALA A 541 -0.93 -12.72 -8.06
CA ALA A 541 0.46 -12.93 -7.68
C ALA A 541 0.98 -11.85 -6.72
N ILE A 542 0.65 -10.58 -6.99
CA ILE A 542 1.03 -9.44 -6.14
C ILE A 542 0.27 -9.47 -4.80
N GLY A 543 -1.02 -9.82 -4.80
CA GLY A 543 -1.81 -9.92 -3.58
C GLY A 543 -1.29 -10.99 -2.62
N ILE A 544 -0.97 -12.18 -3.17
CA ILE A 544 -0.45 -13.31 -2.40
C ILE A 544 0.95 -13.03 -1.87
N ASN A 545 1.85 -12.50 -2.71
CA ASN A 545 3.25 -12.41 -2.34
C ASN A 545 3.71 -11.02 -1.88
N GLY A 546 3.05 -9.95 -2.31
CA GLY A 546 3.37 -8.57 -1.91
C GLY A 546 2.60 -8.09 -0.67
N ALA A 547 1.66 -8.90 -0.18
CA ALA A 547 0.82 -8.60 0.98
C ALA A 547 0.18 -7.19 0.92
N ALA A 548 -0.15 -6.62 2.08
CA ALA A 548 -0.83 -5.31 2.17
C ALA A 548 -0.04 -4.16 1.52
N MET A 549 1.29 -4.23 1.56
CA MET A 549 2.16 -3.20 0.98
C MET A 549 2.11 -3.20 -0.55
N GLY A 550 2.18 -4.36 -1.21
CA GLY A 550 2.08 -4.46 -2.66
C GLY A 550 0.71 -4.05 -3.19
N VAL A 551 -0.35 -4.38 -2.46
CA VAL A 551 -1.72 -3.94 -2.79
C VAL A 551 -1.89 -2.43 -2.64
N SER A 552 -1.37 -1.85 -1.56
CA SER A 552 -1.47 -0.40 -1.32
C SER A 552 -0.80 0.39 -2.45
N TYR A 553 0.34 -0.10 -2.94
CA TYR A 553 1.00 0.48 -4.10
C TYR A 553 0.12 0.40 -5.36
N LEU A 554 -0.50 -0.76 -5.65
CA LEU A 554 -1.39 -0.90 -6.81
C LEU A 554 -2.55 0.10 -6.78
N TYR A 555 -3.07 0.42 -5.59
CA TYR A 555 -4.07 1.48 -5.42
C TYR A 555 -3.49 2.88 -5.65
N GLU A 556 -2.29 3.15 -5.15
CA GLU A 556 -1.59 4.43 -5.37
C GLU A 556 -1.37 4.70 -6.86
N THR A 557 -0.93 3.69 -7.62
CA THR A 557 -0.73 3.81 -9.09
C THR A 557 -1.98 3.51 -9.93
N ARG A 558 -3.16 3.40 -9.29
CA ARG A 558 -4.46 3.16 -9.97
C ARG A 558 -4.45 2.00 -10.97
N SER A 559 -3.75 0.92 -10.64
CA SER A 559 -3.69 -0.25 -11.52
C SER A 559 -5.03 -1.00 -11.52
N ARG A 560 -5.44 -1.50 -12.69
CA ARG A 560 -6.60 -2.41 -12.81
C ARG A 560 -6.42 -3.73 -12.07
N ALA A 561 -5.20 -4.08 -11.67
CA ALA A 561 -4.89 -5.26 -10.88
C ALA A 561 -5.12 -5.07 -9.36
N ALA A 562 -5.25 -3.83 -8.87
CA ALA A 562 -5.42 -3.52 -7.44
C ALA A 562 -6.59 -4.27 -6.75
N PRO A 563 -7.78 -4.37 -7.37
CA PRO A 563 -8.92 -5.07 -6.80
C PRO A 563 -8.66 -6.56 -6.58
N TYR A 564 -8.07 -7.21 -7.58
CA TYR A 564 -7.73 -8.63 -7.54
C TYR A 564 -6.61 -8.88 -6.52
N ALA A 565 -5.63 -7.97 -6.44
CA ALA A 565 -4.57 -8.08 -5.43
C ALA A 565 -5.12 -7.96 -4.00
N ALA A 566 -6.04 -7.02 -3.75
CA ALA A 566 -6.68 -6.88 -2.45
C ALA A 566 -7.49 -8.11 -2.05
N LEU A 567 -8.30 -8.62 -2.98
CA LEU A 567 -9.09 -9.84 -2.80
C LEU A 567 -8.17 -11.04 -2.52
N SER A 568 -7.13 -11.21 -3.33
CA SER A 568 -6.18 -12.31 -3.21
C SER A 568 -5.39 -12.28 -1.92
N MET A 569 -4.91 -11.11 -1.49
CA MET A 569 -4.24 -10.92 -0.20
C MET A 569 -5.14 -11.38 0.95
N MET A 570 -6.41 -10.98 0.93
CA MET A 570 -7.36 -11.33 1.97
C MET A 570 -7.67 -12.84 1.97
N VAL A 571 -8.09 -13.38 0.83
CA VAL A 571 -8.48 -14.80 0.72
C VAL A 571 -7.31 -15.70 1.08
N PHE A 572 -6.12 -15.38 0.58
CA PHE A 572 -4.91 -16.11 0.92
C PHE A 572 -4.66 -16.08 2.42
N GLY A 573 -4.70 -14.91 3.04
CA GLY A 573 -4.46 -14.79 4.48
C GLY A 573 -5.47 -15.54 5.33
N VAL A 574 -6.77 -15.41 5.02
CA VAL A 574 -7.84 -16.15 5.72
C VAL A 574 -7.65 -17.65 5.57
N MET A 575 -7.40 -18.14 4.36
CA MET A 575 -7.20 -19.57 4.10
C MET A 575 -5.93 -20.11 4.75
N THR A 576 -4.84 -19.35 4.80
CA THR A 576 -3.63 -19.72 5.56
C THR A 576 -3.93 -19.90 7.03
N VAL A 577 -4.71 -19.00 7.64
CA VAL A 577 -5.11 -19.17 9.03
C VAL A 577 -5.99 -20.40 9.20
N VAL A 578 -6.95 -20.65 8.30
CA VAL A 578 -7.77 -21.88 8.33
C VAL A 578 -6.89 -23.14 8.29
N PHE A 579 -5.94 -23.23 7.36
CA PHE A 579 -5.07 -24.41 7.23
C PHE A 579 -4.12 -24.62 8.42
N THR A 580 -3.80 -23.56 9.18
CA THR A 580 -2.90 -23.64 10.34
C THR A 580 -3.63 -23.83 11.66
N THR A 581 -4.92 -23.49 11.74
CA THR A 581 -5.68 -23.51 13.00
C THR A 581 -6.76 -24.59 13.05
N VAL A 582 -7.29 -25.03 11.91
CA VAL A 582 -8.41 -25.96 11.83
C VAL A 582 -7.92 -27.39 11.59
N GLU A 583 -8.46 -28.34 12.34
CA GLU A 583 -8.21 -29.78 12.11
C GLU A 583 -9.03 -30.30 10.91
N PRO A 584 -8.50 -31.25 10.11
CA PRO A 584 -7.24 -32.01 10.29
C PRO A 584 -6.01 -31.33 9.65
N PHE A 585 -6.15 -30.14 9.06
CA PHE A 585 -5.07 -29.50 8.30
C PHE A 585 -3.86 -29.17 9.17
N LYS A 586 -4.13 -28.65 10.38
CA LYS A 586 -3.11 -28.35 11.38
C LYS A 586 -2.25 -29.56 11.72
N SER A 587 -2.86 -30.68 12.10
CA SER A 587 -2.12 -31.89 12.48
C SER A 587 -1.32 -32.49 11.31
N ILE A 588 -1.85 -32.44 10.08
CA ILE A 588 -1.10 -32.81 8.87
C ILE A 588 0.15 -31.93 8.69
N LEU A 589 -0.01 -30.61 8.84
CA LEU A 589 1.08 -29.65 8.68
C LEU A 589 2.20 -29.88 9.70
N ILE A 590 1.83 -30.10 10.96
CA ILE A 590 2.79 -30.41 12.04
C ILE A 590 3.51 -31.73 11.76
N SER A 591 2.78 -32.77 11.31
CA SER A 591 3.39 -34.05 10.95
C SER A 591 4.34 -33.95 9.75
N LEU A 592 4.09 -33.03 8.81
CA LEU A 592 5.01 -32.76 7.70
C LEU A 592 6.28 -32.05 8.16
N ALA A 593 6.19 -31.20 9.19
CA ALA A 593 7.35 -30.53 9.75
C ALA A 593 8.25 -31.46 10.57
N SER A 594 7.68 -32.51 11.19
CA SER A 594 8.45 -33.49 11.96
C SER A 594 9.11 -34.58 11.10
N ARG A 595 8.80 -34.63 9.80
CA ARG A 595 9.47 -35.49 8.82
C ARG A 595 10.70 -34.78 8.26
#